data_AF-M7YLI6-F1
#
_entry.id   AF-M7YLI6-F1
#
_cell.length_a   1.000
_cell.length_b   1.000
_cell.length_c   1.000
_cell.angle_alpha   90.00
_cell.angle_beta   90.00
_cell.angle_gamma   90.00
#
_symmetry.space_group_name_H-M   'P 1'
#
loop_
_entity.id
_entity.type
_entity.pdbx_description
1 polymer ?
#
loop_
_entity_poly.entity_id
_entity_poly.type
_entity_poly.pdbx_seq_one_letter_code
_entity_poly.pdbx_strand_id
1 'polypeptide(L)'
;MSPLPSYGYGREHKGPRYGSLIHGQDLKDVIITGHNGTINGQGQSWWIKFRKKLLNHTRGPLVQLMRSSNITISNITLRDSPFWTLHLYDCKDVTVSGTTILAPIAGAPNTDGIDPDSCENVMIENCYISVGDDGVAIKSGWDQYGIAYGRPSTNITVRNVIIRSMVSAGVSIGSEMSGGVSNVLVENVHIWSSRRGVRIKTAPGRGAYVNNIVYRNITLENVRVGIVIKTDYNEHPDERFDPKAVPVVGNISYTSIHGQRVRVPVRIQGSAEIPVRNVTFHDMSVGILDKKHHVFQCSFVQGQVIGYVFPVPCKNLDLYNERREMQLFFYVRFGYLTLSKGLRNNVSTAIQGKTPCPLSCSLIYGFIEGEHHIFFEGGENQPQLTEKACNSSLPGDFGFDPLGFGSEPESLRWFAQAELMHGRWAMLAAAGILVPEVLHKWGFMEEFSWYTAGEREYFADPWTLFVTQMALMGWVEGRRWMDYLNPGSVDIEPRFPNRKNPTPDVGYPGGLWFDWGNWGRGSPEPVMVLRTKEIKNGRLAMLAFVGFWFQAVYTGQGPLDNLLAHLADPGHCNIFSLHDGSMVGAGLSAQLCADKMREDTTGALKKHSVLTAVLRNR
;
A
#
# COMPACT_ATOMS: atom_id res chain seq x y z
N MET A 1 21.97 33.60 -29.35
CA MET A 1 22.90 32.50 -29.03
C MET A 1 22.54 31.27 -29.84
N SER A 2 23.50 30.40 -30.16
CA SER A 2 23.22 29.10 -30.78
C SER A 2 22.36 28.20 -29.87
N PRO A 3 21.68 27.19 -30.43
CA PRO A 3 21.12 26.09 -29.64
C PRO A 3 22.18 25.47 -28.72
N LEU A 4 21.74 24.79 -27.66
CA LEU A 4 22.65 24.02 -26.83
C LEU A 4 23.23 22.86 -27.66
N PRO A 5 24.55 22.59 -27.58
CA PRO A 5 25.18 21.50 -28.33
C PRO A 5 24.48 20.15 -28.15
N SER A 6 24.09 19.82 -26.92
CA SER A 6 23.43 18.55 -26.58
C SER A 6 21.91 18.52 -26.87
N TYR A 7 21.34 19.57 -27.46
CA TYR A 7 19.91 19.62 -27.83
C TYR A 7 19.70 19.70 -29.34
N GLY A 8 20.69 20.18 -30.10
CA GLY A 8 20.60 20.45 -31.54
C GLY A 8 19.56 21.50 -31.95
N TYR A 9 18.75 21.96 -31.00
CA TYR A 9 17.50 22.67 -31.20
C TYR A 9 17.20 23.59 -30.01
N GLY A 10 16.43 24.65 -30.22
CA GLY A 10 15.93 25.46 -29.12
C GLY A 10 14.73 24.79 -28.46
N ARG A 11 14.69 24.71 -27.13
CA ARG A 11 13.65 23.96 -26.39
C ARG A 11 12.20 24.35 -26.74
N GLU A 12 11.98 25.56 -27.24
CA GLU A 12 10.67 26.09 -27.63
C GLU A 12 10.53 26.32 -29.15
N HIS A 13 11.65 26.56 -29.84
CA HIS A 13 11.69 26.96 -31.25
C HIS A 13 12.91 26.38 -31.96
N LYS A 14 12.73 26.05 -33.25
CA LYS A 14 13.84 25.72 -34.18
C LYS A 14 14.90 26.82 -34.16
N GLY A 15 16.17 26.42 -34.07
CA GLY A 15 17.29 27.33 -34.24
C GLY A 15 17.67 28.10 -32.97
N PRO A 16 18.14 29.35 -33.09
CA PRO A 16 18.83 30.05 -32.01
C PRO A 16 17.90 30.39 -30.83
N ARG A 17 18.53 30.86 -29.75
CA ARG A 17 17.88 31.27 -28.50
C ARG A 17 18.30 32.67 -28.09
N TYR A 18 17.43 33.37 -27.36
CA TYR A 18 17.78 34.61 -26.68
C TYR A 18 18.84 34.33 -25.60
N GLY A 19 19.71 35.31 -25.34
CA GLY A 19 20.73 35.19 -24.29
C GLY A 19 20.11 35.18 -22.88
N SER A 20 20.83 34.62 -21.92
CA SER A 20 20.44 34.76 -20.50
C SER A 20 20.74 36.16 -19.98
N LEU A 21 20.06 36.58 -18.91
CA LEU A 21 20.31 37.89 -18.30
C LEU A 21 21.72 37.95 -17.70
N ILE A 22 22.10 36.90 -16.97
CA ILE A 22 23.48 36.67 -16.50
C ILE A 22 24.01 35.47 -17.26
N HIS A 23 25.16 35.64 -17.91
CA HIS A 23 25.74 34.64 -18.78
C HIS A 23 27.24 34.47 -18.54
N GLY A 24 27.71 33.23 -18.50
CA GLY A 24 29.12 32.87 -18.47
C GLY A 24 29.38 31.57 -19.22
N GLN A 25 30.52 31.48 -19.92
CA GLN A 25 30.98 30.24 -20.57
C GLN A 25 32.46 30.04 -20.31
N ASP A 26 32.87 28.78 -20.16
CA ASP A 26 34.29 28.40 -20.06
C ASP A 26 35.02 29.12 -18.91
N LEU A 27 34.30 29.34 -17.79
CA LEU A 27 34.79 30.04 -16.61
C LEU A 27 35.30 29.07 -15.54
N LYS A 28 36.19 29.57 -14.68
CA LYS A 28 36.67 28.87 -13.49
C LYS A 28 36.60 29.81 -12.29
N ASP A 29 36.33 29.26 -11.11
CA ASP A 29 36.27 29.99 -9.83
C ASP A 29 35.21 31.10 -9.85
N VAL A 30 33.98 30.72 -10.20
CA VAL A 30 32.84 31.64 -10.32
C VAL A 30 32.09 31.72 -9.01
N ILE A 31 31.95 32.92 -8.45
CA ILE A 31 31.20 33.17 -7.22
C ILE A 31 30.08 34.17 -7.50
N ILE A 32 28.83 33.76 -7.27
CA ILE A 32 27.64 34.62 -7.32
C ILE A 32 27.02 34.61 -5.93
N THR A 33 27.16 35.72 -5.20
CA THR A 33 26.63 35.87 -3.84
C THR A 33 26.09 37.26 -3.60
N GLY A 34 25.23 37.46 -2.58
CA GLY A 34 24.59 38.77 -2.44
C GLY A 34 23.84 39.08 -1.15
N HIS A 35 24.09 38.42 -0.02
CA HIS A 35 23.41 38.70 1.26
C HIS A 35 21.87 38.82 1.13
N ASN A 36 21.25 37.89 0.39
CA ASN A 36 19.83 37.86 0.01
C ASN A 36 19.39 38.94 -1.01
N GLY A 37 20.34 39.50 -1.77
CA GLY A 37 20.08 40.36 -2.91
C GLY A 37 19.26 39.66 -4.00
N THR A 38 18.44 40.43 -4.72
CA THR A 38 17.48 39.88 -5.70
C THR A 38 17.91 40.16 -7.14
N ILE A 39 17.92 39.12 -7.98
CA ILE A 39 18.01 39.23 -9.44
C ILE A 39 16.62 38.94 -10.01
N ASN A 40 15.98 39.95 -10.61
CA ASN A 40 14.62 39.87 -11.14
C ASN A 40 14.63 39.89 -12.67
N GLY A 41 14.13 38.84 -13.31
CA GLY A 41 14.06 38.68 -14.77
C GLY A 41 12.91 39.43 -15.45
N GLN A 42 11.97 39.99 -14.69
CA GLN A 42 10.78 40.68 -15.20
C GLN A 42 10.02 39.84 -16.26
N GLY A 43 9.91 38.54 -16.01
CA GLY A 43 9.47 37.52 -16.98
C GLY A 43 8.06 37.69 -17.52
N GLN A 44 7.20 38.50 -16.90
CA GLN A 44 5.80 38.69 -17.32
C GLN A 44 5.66 39.06 -18.80
N SER A 45 6.49 39.97 -19.29
CA SER A 45 6.48 40.37 -20.70
C SER A 45 6.83 39.21 -21.64
N TRP A 46 7.81 38.39 -21.25
CA TRP A 46 8.24 37.19 -21.97
C TRP A 46 7.14 36.12 -21.98
N TRP A 47 6.49 35.87 -20.85
CA TRP A 47 5.41 34.88 -20.76
C TRP A 47 4.20 35.26 -21.61
N ILE A 48 3.87 36.56 -21.68
CA ILE A 48 2.79 37.07 -22.56
C ILE A 48 3.17 36.86 -24.03
N LYS A 49 4.39 37.24 -24.43
CA LYS A 49 4.87 37.06 -25.81
C LYS A 49 4.92 35.58 -26.20
N PHE A 50 5.39 34.70 -25.32
CA PHE A 50 5.41 33.26 -25.52
C PHE A 50 4.02 32.68 -25.78
N ARG A 51 3.05 32.99 -24.90
CA ARG A 51 1.65 32.52 -25.07
C ARG A 51 1.00 33.05 -26.35
N LYS A 52 1.32 34.28 -26.75
CA LYS A 52 0.84 34.90 -27.98
C LYS A 52 1.64 34.46 -29.23
N LYS A 53 2.62 33.56 -29.08
CA LYS A 53 3.51 33.09 -30.17
C LYS A 53 4.22 34.24 -30.90
N LEU A 54 4.62 35.29 -30.17
CA LEU A 54 5.29 36.49 -30.70
C LEU A 54 6.83 36.41 -30.63
N LEU A 55 7.37 35.26 -30.23
CA LEU A 55 8.80 35.03 -30.12
C LEU A 55 9.27 34.17 -31.30
N ASN A 56 10.38 34.56 -31.91
CA ASN A 56 10.97 33.81 -33.03
C ASN A 56 12.00 32.77 -32.57
N HIS A 57 12.43 32.86 -31.31
CA HIS A 57 13.53 32.09 -30.74
C HIS A 57 13.17 31.61 -29.34
N THR A 58 13.85 30.56 -28.88
CA THR A 58 13.68 30.05 -27.51
C THR A 58 14.12 31.11 -26.49
N ARG A 59 13.32 31.30 -25.44
CA ARG A 59 13.59 32.25 -24.36
C ARG A 59 14.90 31.90 -23.63
N GLY A 60 15.61 32.93 -23.19
CA GLY A 60 16.86 32.78 -22.44
C GLY A 60 16.59 32.51 -20.94
N PRO A 61 17.40 31.68 -20.27
CA PRO A 61 17.33 31.53 -18.81
C PRO A 61 17.63 32.84 -18.07
N LEU A 62 17.33 32.92 -16.77
CA LEU A 62 17.74 34.07 -15.96
C LEU A 62 19.26 34.07 -15.75
N VAL A 63 19.81 32.98 -15.22
CA VAL A 63 21.23 32.77 -15.01
C VAL A 63 21.66 31.53 -15.77
N GLN A 64 22.69 31.65 -16.59
CA GLN A 64 23.27 30.50 -17.29
C GLN A 64 24.80 30.51 -17.21
N LEU A 65 25.35 29.41 -16.71
CA LEU A 65 26.78 29.10 -16.78
C LEU A 65 26.96 27.86 -17.64
N MET A 66 27.89 27.91 -18.57
CA MET A 66 28.16 26.81 -19.50
C MET A 66 29.62 26.37 -19.41
N ARG A 67 29.91 25.06 -19.43
CA ARG A 67 31.28 24.51 -19.50
C ARG A 67 32.22 25.12 -18.47
N SER A 68 31.72 25.37 -17.26
CA SER A 68 32.41 26.12 -16.22
C SER A 68 32.68 25.24 -14.99
N SER A 69 33.70 25.57 -14.21
CA SER A 69 34.11 24.78 -13.04
C SER A 69 34.32 25.61 -11.78
N ASN A 70 34.26 24.98 -10.61
CA ASN A 70 34.41 25.63 -9.29
C ASN A 70 33.41 26.78 -9.11
N ILE A 71 32.12 26.44 -9.08
CA ILE A 71 31.04 27.43 -9.09
C ILE A 71 30.38 27.45 -7.71
N THR A 72 30.30 28.64 -7.10
CA THR A 72 29.54 28.86 -5.86
C THR A 72 28.44 29.88 -6.12
N ILE A 73 27.19 29.48 -5.93
CA ILE A 73 26.02 30.36 -5.97
C ILE A 73 25.38 30.33 -4.59
N SER A 74 25.38 31.44 -3.88
CA SER A 74 24.91 31.43 -2.49
C SER A 74 24.22 32.69 -2.03
N ASN A 75 23.23 32.54 -1.15
CA ASN A 75 22.58 33.64 -0.44
C ASN A 75 22.05 34.73 -1.38
N ILE A 76 21.31 34.35 -2.42
CA ILE A 76 20.64 35.26 -3.36
C ILE A 76 19.19 34.84 -3.59
N THR A 77 18.38 35.79 -4.07
CA THR A 77 17.03 35.53 -4.56
C THR A 77 16.99 35.67 -6.08
N LEU A 78 16.52 34.64 -6.77
CA LEU A 78 16.24 34.64 -8.21
C LEU A 78 14.74 34.72 -8.43
N ARG A 79 14.27 35.70 -9.21
CA ARG A 79 12.85 35.98 -9.33
C ARG A 79 12.40 36.20 -10.77
N ASP A 80 11.20 35.69 -11.08
CA ASP A 80 10.44 35.96 -12.30
C ASP A 80 11.28 35.77 -13.58
N SER A 81 11.92 34.59 -13.70
CA SER A 81 12.70 34.23 -14.90
C SER A 81 11.84 34.23 -16.17
N PRO A 82 12.38 34.72 -17.31
CA PRO A 82 11.74 34.57 -18.62
C PRO A 82 11.50 33.11 -19.03
N PHE A 83 12.36 32.18 -18.60
CA PHE A 83 12.39 30.74 -18.94
C PHE A 83 12.93 29.96 -17.73
N TRP A 84 13.78 28.95 -17.93
CA TRP A 84 14.52 28.29 -16.85
C TRP A 84 15.28 29.31 -15.98
N THR A 85 15.37 29.09 -14.68
CA THR A 85 15.89 30.11 -13.77
C THR A 85 17.41 30.02 -13.61
N LEU A 86 17.92 28.94 -13.03
CA LEU A 86 19.34 28.69 -12.89
C LEU A 86 19.75 27.47 -13.73
N HIS A 87 20.30 27.72 -14.91
CA HIS A 87 20.71 26.66 -15.82
C HIS A 87 22.23 26.48 -15.81
N LEU A 88 22.68 25.35 -15.27
CA LEU A 88 24.07 24.95 -15.22
C LEU A 88 24.27 23.90 -16.32
N TYR A 89 25.01 24.26 -17.37
CA TYR A 89 25.16 23.42 -18.55
C TYR A 89 26.60 22.92 -18.68
N ASP A 90 26.83 21.62 -18.59
CA ASP A 90 28.15 20.99 -18.64
C ASP A 90 29.13 21.61 -17.62
N CYS A 91 28.64 21.84 -16.41
CA CYS A 91 29.43 22.44 -15.33
C CYS A 91 29.97 21.36 -14.37
N LYS A 92 31.10 21.65 -13.74
CA LYS A 92 31.76 20.75 -12.80
C LYS A 92 32.05 21.42 -11.45
N ASP A 93 31.92 20.68 -10.36
CA ASP A 93 32.21 21.15 -9.00
C ASP A 93 31.38 22.41 -8.65
N VAL A 94 30.06 22.21 -8.53
CA VAL A 94 29.08 23.28 -8.35
C VAL A 94 28.39 23.18 -7.00
N THR A 95 28.34 24.29 -6.27
CA THR A 95 27.57 24.42 -5.03
C THR A 95 26.54 25.53 -5.17
N VAL A 96 25.26 25.20 -4.97
CA VAL A 96 24.15 26.14 -4.84
C VAL A 96 23.60 26.03 -3.42
N SER A 97 23.77 27.07 -2.60
CA SER A 97 23.43 27.03 -1.17
C SER A 97 22.68 28.27 -0.70
N GLY A 98 21.60 28.12 0.08
CA GLY A 98 20.89 29.27 0.64
C GLY A 98 20.19 30.16 -0.40
N THR A 99 19.87 29.62 -1.57
CA THR A 99 19.24 30.36 -2.68
C THR A 99 17.72 30.27 -2.62
N THR A 100 17.05 31.41 -2.84
CA THR A 100 15.59 31.49 -2.94
C THR A 100 15.18 31.69 -4.40
N ILE A 101 14.28 30.86 -4.93
CA ILE A 101 13.79 30.96 -6.31
C ILE A 101 12.29 31.14 -6.33
N LEU A 102 11.82 32.21 -6.95
CA LEU A 102 10.41 32.62 -6.97
C LEU A 102 9.92 32.89 -8.39
N ALA A 103 8.84 32.22 -8.78
CA ALA A 103 8.05 32.55 -9.95
C ALA A 103 6.56 32.31 -9.68
N PRO A 104 5.63 32.90 -10.46
CA PRO A 104 4.22 32.61 -10.33
C PRO A 104 3.95 31.11 -10.47
N ILE A 105 3.22 30.54 -9.51
CA ILE A 105 2.88 29.12 -9.45
C ILE A 105 1.98 28.64 -10.61
N ALA A 106 1.40 29.58 -11.36
CA ALA A 106 0.63 29.34 -12.57
C ALA A 106 0.82 30.51 -13.53
N GLY A 107 0.71 30.26 -14.84
CA GLY A 107 0.81 31.30 -15.85
C GLY A 107 2.24 31.79 -16.13
N ALA A 108 3.27 31.16 -15.57
CA ALA A 108 4.67 31.36 -15.93
C ALA A 108 5.21 30.05 -16.56
N PRO A 109 5.28 29.95 -17.89
CA PRO A 109 5.63 28.70 -18.57
C PRO A 109 7.14 28.46 -18.54
N ASN A 110 7.54 27.23 -18.20
CA ASN A 110 8.92 26.74 -18.17
C ASN A 110 9.82 27.51 -17.19
N THR A 111 9.29 27.89 -16.03
CA THR A 111 10.05 28.56 -14.96
C THR A 111 10.63 27.55 -13.98
N ASP A 112 11.44 26.63 -14.50
CA ASP A 112 12.17 25.65 -13.71
C ASP A 112 13.10 26.37 -12.71
N GLY A 113 13.33 25.78 -11.54
CA GLY A 113 14.16 26.37 -10.49
C GLY A 113 15.64 26.23 -10.80
N ILE A 114 16.19 25.03 -10.60
CA ILE A 114 17.60 24.72 -10.85
C ILE A 114 17.69 23.55 -11.83
N ASP A 115 18.43 23.76 -12.93
CA ASP A 115 18.63 22.81 -14.00
C ASP A 115 20.11 22.43 -14.12
N PRO A 116 20.60 21.40 -13.40
CA PRO A 116 21.87 20.76 -13.73
C PRO A 116 21.70 19.93 -15.00
N ASP A 117 22.34 20.38 -16.09
CA ASP A 117 22.30 19.73 -17.39
C ASP A 117 23.71 19.28 -17.79
N SER A 118 23.93 17.97 -17.86
CA SER A 118 25.24 17.37 -18.17
C SER A 118 26.33 17.73 -17.15
N CYS A 119 25.98 17.91 -15.87
CA CYS A 119 26.91 18.39 -14.83
C CYS A 119 27.54 17.26 -14.00
N GLU A 120 28.73 17.50 -13.47
CA GLU A 120 29.46 16.59 -12.58
C GLU A 120 29.70 17.25 -11.21
N ASN A 121 29.50 16.51 -10.12
CA ASN A 121 29.76 16.99 -8.74
C ASN A 121 28.95 18.25 -8.40
N VAL A 122 27.64 18.10 -8.22
CA VAL A 122 26.74 19.22 -7.91
C VAL A 122 26.13 19.05 -6.53
N MET A 123 26.21 20.08 -5.70
CA MET A 123 25.53 20.18 -4.41
C MET A 123 24.47 21.30 -4.49
N ILE A 124 23.20 20.94 -4.26
CA ILE A 124 22.09 21.89 -4.10
C ILE A 124 21.58 21.72 -2.66
N GLU A 125 21.74 22.75 -1.84
CA GLU A 125 21.36 22.66 -0.43
C GLU A 125 20.73 23.91 0.16
N ASN A 126 19.93 23.73 1.21
CA ASN A 126 19.38 24.83 2.02
C ASN A 126 18.61 25.86 1.16
N CYS A 127 17.95 25.41 0.09
CA CYS A 127 17.26 26.27 -0.87
C CYS A 127 15.74 26.27 -0.66
N TYR A 128 15.09 27.39 -1.01
CA TYR A 128 13.65 27.50 -1.09
C TYR A 128 13.22 27.79 -2.53
N ILE A 129 12.37 26.94 -3.11
CA ILE A 129 11.97 27.03 -4.51
C ILE A 129 10.44 27.02 -4.60
N SER A 130 9.85 28.09 -5.15
CA SER A 130 8.41 28.18 -5.40
C SER A 130 8.17 28.67 -6.82
N VAL A 131 7.81 27.74 -7.70
CA VAL A 131 7.73 27.99 -9.15
C VAL A 131 6.51 27.33 -9.80
N GLY A 132 6.27 27.66 -11.08
CA GLY A 132 5.25 27.01 -11.89
C GLY A 132 5.66 25.60 -12.30
N ASP A 133 6.88 25.45 -12.82
CA ASP A 133 7.39 24.22 -13.44
C ASP A 133 8.25 23.38 -12.46
N ASP A 134 9.27 22.66 -12.92
CA ASP A 134 10.10 21.78 -12.09
C ASP A 134 10.93 22.56 -11.05
N GLY A 135 10.94 22.14 -9.78
CA GLY A 135 11.75 22.81 -8.75
C GLY A 135 13.25 22.58 -8.97
N VAL A 136 13.64 21.32 -9.11
CA VAL A 136 14.97 20.92 -9.60
C VAL A 136 14.76 19.96 -10.77
N ALA A 137 15.40 20.23 -11.90
CA ALA A 137 15.30 19.43 -13.13
C ALA A 137 16.69 18.96 -13.58
N ILE A 138 17.01 17.70 -13.30
CA ILE A 138 18.29 17.10 -13.71
C ILE A 138 18.18 16.61 -15.15
N LYS A 139 19.05 17.10 -16.03
CA LYS A 139 19.06 16.85 -17.47
C LYS A 139 20.44 16.42 -17.95
N SER A 140 20.55 15.93 -19.17
CA SER A 140 21.83 15.63 -19.84
C SER A 140 21.65 15.58 -21.36
N GLY A 141 21.02 16.59 -21.94
CA GLY A 141 20.80 16.65 -23.39
C GLY A 141 19.64 15.79 -23.93
N TRP A 142 19.36 15.94 -25.22
CA TRP A 142 18.11 15.50 -25.85
C TRP A 142 18.36 14.63 -27.10
N ASP A 143 17.87 13.39 -27.03
CA ASP A 143 17.90 12.37 -28.07
C ASP A 143 19.28 12.20 -28.71
N GLN A 144 19.36 12.12 -30.04
CA GLN A 144 20.59 11.92 -30.79
C GLN A 144 21.65 13.00 -30.50
N TYR A 145 21.24 14.22 -30.16
CA TYR A 145 22.16 15.31 -29.82
C TYR A 145 22.78 15.10 -28.44
N GLY A 146 21.99 14.66 -27.46
CA GLY A 146 22.49 14.30 -26.13
C GLY A 146 23.39 13.07 -26.18
N ILE A 147 22.99 12.05 -26.95
CA ILE A 147 23.79 10.84 -27.19
C ILE A 147 25.14 11.20 -27.83
N ALA A 148 25.13 12.03 -28.87
CA ALA A 148 26.35 12.48 -29.54
C ALA A 148 27.22 13.38 -28.65
N TYR A 149 26.61 14.20 -27.79
CA TYR A 149 27.33 15.02 -26.82
C TYR A 149 28.02 14.17 -25.75
N GLY A 150 27.38 13.08 -25.31
CA GLY A 150 28.01 12.03 -24.51
C GLY A 150 28.44 12.47 -23.11
N ARG A 151 27.83 13.53 -22.55
CA ARG A 151 28.12 14.01 -21.19
C ARG A 151 26.96 13.68 -20.24
N PRO A 152 27.18 12.85 -19.21
CA PRO A 152 26.14 12.55 -18.23
C PRO A 152 26.00 13.65 -17.19
N SER A 153 24.83 13.69 -16.53
CA SER A 153 24.70 14.34 -15.23
C SER A 153 25.00 13.30 -14.13
N THR A 154 26.05 13.51 -13.35
CA THR A 154 26.48 12.55 -12.33
C THR A 154 27.02 13.17 -11.04
N ASN A 155 26.87 12.42 -9.94
CA ASN A 155 27.25 12.84 -8.60
C ASN A 155 26.55 14.14 -8.20
N ILE A 156 25.22 14.09 -8.11
CA ILE A 156 24.37 15.24 -7.79
C ILE A 156 23.67 14.97 -6.46
N THR A 157 23.86 15.87 -5.49
CA THR A 157 23.18 15.84 -4.21
C THR A 157 22.22 17.03 -4.10
N VAL A 158 20.96 16.75 -3.80
CA VAL A 158 19.92 17.74 -3.46
C VAL A 158 19.50 17.49 -2.02
N ARG A 159 19.82 18.41 -1.10
CA ARG A 159 19.54 18.20 0.33
C ARG A 159 18.98 19.41 1.07
N ASN A 160 18.12 19.20 2.05
CA ASN A 160 17.56 20.29 2.87
C ASN A 160 16.87 21.37 2.00
N VAL A 161 16.01 20.95 1.07
CA VAL A 161 15.33 21.86 0.13
C VAL A 161 13.82 21.86 0.37
N ILE A 162 13.20 23.04 0.33
CA ILE A 162 11.75 23.19 0.38
C ILE A 162 11.24 23.60 -1.00
N ILE A 163 10.28 22.86 -1.55
CA ILE A 163 9.82 23.02 -2.93
C ILE A 163 8.30 23.12 -3.02
N ARG A 164 7.83 24.08 -3.82
CA ARG A 164 6.45 24.20 -4.32
C ARG A 164 6.45 24.29 -5.84
N SER A 165 5.78 23.35 -6.50
CA SER A 165 5.65 23.24 -7.97
C SER A 165 4.23 22.84 -8.37
N MET A 166 3.45 23.78 -8.92
CA MET A 166 2.00 23.58 -9.14
C MET A 166 1.63 23.07 -10.54
N VAL A 167 2.49 23.22 -11.54
CA VAL A 167 2.25 22.70 -12.90
C VAL A 167 2.98 21.38 -13.12
N SER A 168 4.19 21.22 -12.58
CA SER A 168 5.09 20.12 -12.92
C SER A 168 5.45 19.17 -11.76
N ALA A 169 6.68 19.22 -11.23
CA ALA A 169 7.17 18.35 -10.15
C ALA A 169 8.17 19.08 -9.22
N GLY A 170 8.33 18.59 -7.99
CA GLY A 170 9.32 19.13 -7.06
C GLY A 170 10.75 18.85 -7.52
N VAL A 171 11.11 17.57 -7.63
CA VAL A 171 12.40 17.13 -8.20
C VAL A 171 12.14 16.20 -9.37
N SER A 172 12.64 16.56 -10.54
CA SER A 172 12.44 15.82 -11.79
C SER A 172 13.77 15.42 -12.41
N ILE A 173 13.89 14.18 -12.87
CA ILE A 173 14.96 13.73 -13.76
C ILE A 173 14.36 13.60 -15.16
N GLY A 174 15.02 14.23 -16.14
CA GLY A 174 14.59 14.27 -17.52
C GLY A 174 13.54 15.35 -17.84
N SER A 175 12.92 15.33 -19.02
CA SER A 175 12.95 14.20 -19.97
C SER A 175 14.22 14.13 -20.81
N GLU A 176 14.96 15.23 -20.90
CA GLU A 176 16.18 15.37 -21.68
C GLU A 176 17.33 14.75 -20.89
N MET A 177 17.52 13.43 -20.99
CA MET A 177 18.50 12.65 -20.21
C MET A 177 19.48 11.82 -21.07
N SER A 178 19.64 12.21 -22.33
CA SER A 178 20.23 11.36 -23.38
C SER A 178 21.74 11.16 -23.29
N GLY A 179 22.45 11.98 -22.51
CA GLY A 179 23.85 11.77 -22.12
C GLY A 179 24.00 10.83 -20.91
N GLY A 180 22.89 10.42 -20.28
CA GLY A 180 22.85 9.60 -19.08
C GLY A 180 22.70 10.42 -17.80
N VAL A 181 22.06 9.84 -16.79
CA VAL A 181 21.93 10.42 -15.44
C VAL A 181 22.24 9.33 -14.42
N SER A 182 23.17 9.59 -13.50
CA SER A 182 23.49 8.60 -12.46
C SER A 182 24.03 9.18 -11.17
N ASN A 183 24.00 8.39 -10.08
CA ASN A 183 24.54 8.78 -8.79
C ASN A 183 23.90 10.08 -8.30
N VAL A 184 22.57 10.06 -8.14
CA VAL A 184 21.80 11.20 -7.66
C VAL A 184 21.25 10.89 -6.27
N LEU A 185 21.57 11.73 -5.30
CA LEU A 185 21.00 11.69 -3.95
C LEU A 185 20.04 12.87 -3.78
N VAL A 186 18.79 12.58 -3.42
CA VAL A 186 17.80 13.56 -3.04
C VAL A 186 17.40 13.23 -1.61
N GLU A 187 17.82 14.04 -0.65
CA GLU A 187 17.60 13.78 0.77
C GLU A 187 17.02 14.97 1.55
N ASN A 188 16.21 14.72 2.57
CA ASN A 188 15.67 15.78 3.43
C ASN A 188 14.96 16.90 2.62
N VAL A 189 14.05 16.52 1.72
CA VAL A 189 13.32 17.47 0.86
C VAL A 189 11.84 17.52 1.26
N HIS A 190 11.32 18.72 1.47
CA HIS A 190 9.90 18.96 1.72
C HIS A 190 9.23 19.51 0.46
N ILE A 191 8.34 18.73 -0.14
CA ILE A 191 7.56 19.13 -1.31
C ILE A 191 6.11 19.33 -0.89
N TRP A 192 5.65 20.58 -0.98
CA TRP A 192 4.33 20.96 -0.46
C TRP A 192 3.47 21.64 -1.53
N SER A 193 2.15 21.48 -1.42
CA SER A 193 1.14 22.07 -2.33
C SER A 193 1.58 22.05 -3.80
N SER A 194 1.86 20.84 -4.28
CA SER A 194 2.53 20.62 -5.56
C SER A 194 1.78 19.60 -6.42
N ARG A 195 2.01 19.66 -7.74
CA ARG A 195 1.38 18.75 -8.69
C ARG A 195 1.97 17.35 -8.58
N ARG A 196 3.30 17.26 -8.50
CA ARG A 196 4.03 16.00 -8.31
C ARG A 196 5.17 16.19 -7.32
N GLY A 197 5.48 15.13 -6.58
CA GLY A 197 6.63 15.12 -5.68
C GLY A 197 7.92 14.90 -6.46
N VAL A 198 8.40 13.66 -6.48
CA VAL A 198 9.60 13.25 -7.21
C VAL A 198 9.23 12.55 -8.51
N ARG A 199 9.99 12.81 -9.58
CA ARG A 199 9.64 12.35 -10.92
C ARG A 199 10.84 11.90 -11.76
N ILE A 200 10.66 10.85 -12.55
CA ILE A 200 11.54 10.49 -13.66
C ILE A 200 10.71 10.46 -14.96
N LYS A 201 11.22 11.10 -16.02
CA LYS A 201 10.60 11.11 -17.36
C LYS A 201 11.61 10.63 -18.39
N THR A 202 11.21 9.73 -19.26
CA THR A 202 11.98 9.35 -20.44
C THR A 202 11.06 8.80 -21.53
N ALA A 203 11.61 8.44 -22.69
CA ALA A 203 10.91 7.91 -23.85
C ALA A 203 11.85 7.08 -24.74
N PRO A 204 11.32 6.22 -25.63
CA PRO A 204 12.09 5.67 -26.74
C PRO A 204 12.71 6.81 -27.55
N GLY A 205 13.96 6.68 -27.99
CA GLY A 205 14.72 7.78 -28.61
C GLY A 205 15.75 8.43 -27.70
N ARG A 206 15.54 8.36 -26.38
CA ARG A 206 16.43 9.01 -25.41
C ARG A 206 17.78 8.31 -25.28
N GLY A 207 17.84 6.98 -25.41
CA GLY A 207 19.05 6.19 -25.19
C GLY A 207 19.62 6.30 -23.77
N ALA A 208 20.88 5.89 -23.60
CA ALA A 208 21.63 5.98 -22.35
C ALA A 208 20.91 5.35 -21.12
N TYR A 209 20.96 6.00 -19.95
CA TYR A 209 20.49 5.42 -18.70
C TYR A 209 20.03 6.47 -17.66
N VAL A 210 19.08 6.09 -16.81
CA VAL A 210 18.82 6.71 -15.50
C VAL A 210 19.09 5.65 -14.45
N ASN A 211 20.19 5.78 -13.69
CA ASN A 211 20.68 4.69 -12.85
C ASN A 211 21.25 5.17 -11.51
N ASN A 212 21.06 4.39 -10.44
CA ASN A 212 21.56 4.72 -9.10
C ASN A 212 21.00 6.06 -8.58
N ILE A 213 19.70 6.08 -8.34
CA ILE A 213 18.96 7.25 -7.84
C ILE A 213 18.43 6.95 -6.44
N VAL A 214 18.79 7.77 -5.46
CA VAL A 214 18.41 7.60 -4.07
C VAL A 214 17.55 8.77 -3.63
N TYR A 215 16.30 8.48 -3.26
CA TYR A 215 15.40 9.41 -2.58
C TYR A 215 15.31 8.99 -1.12
N ARG A 216 15.71 9.87 -0.19
CA ARG A 216 15.74 9.60 1.25
C ARG A 216 15.05 10.70 2.05
N ASN A 217 14.26 10.36 3.06
CA ASN A 217 13.65 11.35 3.96
C ASN A 217 12.93 12.49 3.19
N ILE A 218 11.93 12.11 2.39
CA ILE A 218 11.15 13.04 1.58
C ILE A 218 9.79 13.24 2.23
N THR A 219 9.42 14.50 2.48
CA THR A 219 8.11 14.87 3.03
C THR A 219 7.22 15.40 1.92
N LEU A 220 6.07 14.76 1.70
CA LEU A 220 5.08 15.13 0.69
C LEU A 220 3.82 15.68 1.36
N GLU A 221 3.52 16.96 1.17
CA GLU A 221 2.33 17.57 1.77
C GLU A 221 1.40 18.17 0.70
N ASN A 222 0.13 17.76 0.67
CA ASN A 222 -0.83 18.28 -0.32
C ASN A 222 -0.35 18.10 -1.77
N VAL A 223 0.17 16.91 -2.08
CA VAL A 223 0.74 16.62 -3.40
C VAL A 223 -0.25 15.80 -4.23
N ARG A 224 -0.50 16.18 -5.49
CA ARG A 224 -1.46 15.42 -6.32
C ARG A 224 -0.92 14.04 -6.71
N VAL A 225 0.36 13.90 -7.02
CA VAL A 225 1.00 12.57 -7.22
C VAL A 225 2.37 12.54 -6.55
N GLY A 226 2.61 11.65 -5.58
CA GLY A 226 3.83 11.64 -4.80
C GLY A 226 5.07 11.28 -5.62
N ILE A 227 5.15 10.02 -6.04
CA ILE A 227 6.24 9.45 -6.83
C ILE A 227 5.74 9.16 -8.25
N VAL A 228 6.47 9.61 -9.26
CA VAL A 228 6.10 9.40 -10.68
C VAL A 228 7.28 8.90 -11.50
N ILE A 229 7.09 7.83 -12.25
CA ILE A 229 8.00 7.45 -13.35
C ILE A 229 7.15 7.27 -14.60
N LYS A 230 7.59 7.88 -15.71
CA LYS A 230 6.94 7.77 -17.02
C LYS A 230 8.00 7.51 -18.09
N THR A 231 7.80 6.45 -18.86
CA THR A 231 8.68 6.06 -19.97
C THR A 231 8.06 6.34 -21.35
N ASP A 232 6.98 7.13 -21.40
CA ASP A 232 6.18 7.49 -22.58
C ASP A 232 6.21 9.00 -22.87
N TYR A 233 7.26 9.71 -22.46
CA TYR A 233 7.38 11.17 -22.62
C TYR A 233 7.87 11.56 -24.03
N ASN A 234 7.04 11.23 -25.03
CA ASN A 234 7.36 11.23 -26.48
C ASN A 234 7.48 12.64 -27.10
N GLU A 235 8.35 13.48 -26.53
CA GLU A 235 8.72 14.78 -27.06
C GLU A 235 10.12 14.69 -27.68
N HIS A 236 10.29 15.03 -28.95
CA HIS A 236 11.55 14.90 -29.69
C HIS A 236 11.92 16.24 -30.37
N PRO A 237 13.22 16.56 -30.53
CA PRO A 237 13.65 17.82 -31.16
C PRO A 237 13.26 17.87 -32.64
N ASP A 238 13.34 16.73 -33.30
CA ASP A 238 13.00 16.53 -34.71
C ASP A 238 12.68 15.04 -34.97
N GLU A 239 12.41 14.69 -36.23
CA GLU A 239 12.03 13.34 -36.66
C GLU A 239 13.24 12.41 -36.89
N ARG A 240 14.48 12.87 -36.63
CA ARG A 240 15.71 12.10 -36.92
C ARG A 240 16.22 11.30 -35.72
N PHE A 241 15.53 11.35 -34.58
CA PHE A 241 15.86 10.51 -33.44
C PHE A 241 15.71 9.03 -33.80
N ASP A 242 16.49 8.14 -33.16
CA ASP A 242 16.37 6.70 -33.35
C ASP A 242 15.38 6.11 -32.35
N PRO A 243 14.17 5.65 -32.75
CA PRO A 243 13.19 5.08 -31.82
C PRO A 243 13.71 3.83 -31.10
N LYS A 244 14.74 3.16 -31.63
CA LYS A 244 15.37 1.98 -31.01
C LYS A 244 16.39 2.35 -29.94
N ALA A 245 16.78 3.62 -29.83
CA ALA A 245 17.61 4.11 -28.75
C ALA A 245 16.78 4.17 -27.45
N VAL A 246 16.67 3.04 -26.77
CA VAL A 246 15.89 2.91 -25.53
C VAL A 246 16.77 3.13 -24.28
N PRO A 247 16.34 3.95 -23.31
CA PRO A 247 17.06 4.17 -22.06
C PRO A 247 16.99 2.96 -21.13
N VAL A 248 18.06 2.71 -20.37
CA VAL A 248 18.03 1.77 -19.23
C VAL A 248 17.62 2.53 -17.97
N VAL A 249 16.53 2.11 -17.31
CA VAL A 249 16.04 2.76 -16.08
C VAL A 249 16.06 1.76 -14.93
N GLY A 250 16.86 2.02 -13.90
CA GLY A 250 16.86 1.16 -12.72
C GLY A 250 17.77 1.58 -11.58
N ASN A 251 17.86 0.71 -10.56
CA ASN A 251 18.56 0.98 -9.31
C ASN A 251 18.06 2.28 -8.67
N ILE A 252 16.78 2.31 -8.34
CA ILE A 252 16.09 3.48 -7.78
C ILE A 252 15.59 3.11 -6.38
N SER A 253 16.03 3.82 -5.35
CA SER A 253 15.61 3.56 -3.97
C SER A 253 14.82 4.73 -3.39
N TYR A 254 13.72 4.41 -2.72
CA TYR A 254 12.89 5.33 -1.95
C TYR A 254 12.94 4.89 -0.48
N THR A 255 13.54 5.70 0.39
CA THR A 255 13.71 5.38 1.81
C THR A 255 13.14 6.49 2.69
N SER A 256 12.35 6.14 3.72
CA SER A 256 11.78 7.13 4.66
C SER A 256 10.95 8.19 3.92
N ILE A 257 10.00 7.76 3.09
CA ILE A 257 9.12 8.68 2.35
C ILE A 257 7.84 8.88 3.16
N HIS A 258 7.62 10.10 3.64
CA HIS A 258 6.46 10.45 4.43
C HIS A 258 5.54 11.38 3.66
N GLY A 259 4.22 11.23 3.83
CA GLY A 259 3.31 12.18 3.21
C GLY A 259 1.94 12.27 3.85
N GLN A 260 1.29 13.41 3.64
CA GLN A 260 -0.07 13.67 4.08
C GLN A 260 -0.83 14.37 2.95
N ARG A 261 -2.12 14.04 2.81
CA ARG A 261 -3.00 14.66 1.80
C ARG A 261 -2.49 14.43 0.37
N VAL A 262 -1.90 13.27 0.10
CA VAL A 262 -1.40 12.90 -1.24
C VAL A 262 -2.47 12.15 -2.02
N ARG A 263 -2.83 12.61 -3.22
CA ARG A 263 -3.95 11.99 -3.95
C ARG A 263 -3.59 10.65 -4.59
N VAL A 264 -2.40 10.54 -5.17
CA VAL A 264 -1.85 9.29 -5.72
C VAL A 264 -0.42 9.13 -5.21
N PRO A 265 -0.17 8.31 -4.18
CA PRO A 265 1.16 8.14 -3.61
C PRO A 265 2.22 7.73 -4.63
N VAL A 266 1.96 6.71 -5.44
CA VAL A 266 2.93 6.19 -6.40
C VAL A 266 2.29 5.87 -7.75
N ARG A 267 2.94 6.33 -8.82
CA ARG A 267 2.60 6.00 -10.21
C ARG A 267 3.87 5.75 -11.02
N ILE A 268 4.22 4.49 -11.22
CA ILE A 268 5.36 4.07 -12.04
C ILE A 268 4.82 3.38 -13.29
N GLN A 269 4.99 4.04 -14.44
CA GLN A 269 4.54 3.54 -15.74
C GLN A 269 5.75 3.28 -16.63
N GLY A 270 6.26 2.05 -16.57
CA GLY A 270 7.19 1.51 -17.55
C GLY A 270 6.47 0.95 -18.78
N SER A 271 7.26 0.51 -19.77
CA SER A 271 6.80 -0.19 -20.97
C SER A 271 7.57 -1.50 -21.17
N ALA A 272 7.13 -2.35 -22.11
CA ALA A 272 7.89 -3.55 -22.47
C ALA A 272 9.29 -3.22 -23.01
N GLU A 273 9.42 -2.10 -23.72
CA GLU A 273 10.68 -1.59 -24.27
C GLU A 273 11.57 -0.94 -23.19
N ILE A 274 10.96 -0.25 -22.22
CA ILE A 274 11.65 0.47 -21.14
C ILE A 274 11.07 0.00 -19.80
N PRO A 275 11.40 -1.23 -19.34
CA PRO A 275 11.00 -1.69 -18.03
C PRO A 275 11.80 -0.96 -16.95
N VAL A 276 11.16 -0.66 -15.82
CA VAL A 276 11.81 -0.02 -14.67
C VAL A 276 12.26 -1.13 -13.72
N ARG A 277 13.58 -1.28 -13.52
CA ARG A 277 14.16 -2.41 -12.79
C ARG A 277 14.84 -2.00 -11.48
N ASN A 278 14.91 -2.95 -10.54
CA ASN A 278 15.55 -2.77 -9.24
C ASN A 278 15.06 -1.50 -8.51
N VAL A 279 13.74 -1.34 -8.41
CA VAL A 279 13.13 -0.29 -7.58
C VAL A 279 13.01 -0.80 -6.15
N THR A 280 13.55 -0.08 -5.17
CA THR A 280 13.40 -0.44 -3.74
C THR A 280 12.55 0.59 -3.03
N PHE A 281 11.55 0.15 -2.27
CA PHE A 281 10.86 0.97 -1.27
C PHE A 281 11.24 0.49 0.12
N HIS A 282 11.60 1.41 1.01
CA HIS A 282 11.97 1.12 2.40
C HIS A 282 11.36 2.17 3.32
N ASP A 283 10.61 1.76 4.34
CA ASP A 283 9.99 2.65 5.33
C ASP A 283 9.25 3.85 4.71
N MET A 284 8.11 3.58 4.05
CA MET A 284 7.33 4.61 3.38
C MET A 284 5.92 4.68 3.99
N SER A 285 5.45 5.88 4.31
CA SER A 285 4.09 6.08 4.81
C SER A 285 3.48 7.37 4.24
N VAL A 286 2.54 7.22 3.31
CA VAL A 286 1.91 8.33 2.62
C VAL A 286 0.39 8.32 2.81
N GLY A 287 -0.10 9.22 3.64
CA GLY A 287 -1.53 9.46 3.87
C GLY A 287 -2.25 10.01 2.64
N ILE A 288 -3.43 9.44 2.35
CA ILE A 288 -4.21 9.72 1.13
C ILE A 288 -5.40 10.65 1.38
N LEU A 289 -5.69 11.54 0.42
CA LEU A 289 -6.77 12.55 0.55
C LEU A 289 -8.18 11.98 0.27
N ASP A 290 -8.31 11.03 -0.66
CA ASP A 290 -9.60 10.43 -1.06
C ASP A 290 -9.50 8.90 -1.12
N LYS A 291 -10.54 8.19 -0.68
CA LYS A 291 -10.69 6.73 -0.88
C LYS A 291 -10.90 6.41 -2.37
N LYS A 292 -9.81 6.29 -3.15
CA LYS A 292 -9.87 5.82 -4.54
C LYS A 292 -9.20 4.45 -4.70
N HIS A 293 -9.78 3.61 -5.55
CA HIS A 293 -9.37 2.24 -5.87
C HIS A 293 -7.95 2.06 -6.47
N HIS A 294 -7.15 3.12 -6.63
CA HIS A 294 -5.85 3.07 -7.34
C HIS A 294 -4.79 4.02 -6.74
N VAL A 295 -4.29 3.70 -5.54
CA VAL A 295 -3.32 4.52 -4.80
C VAL A 295 -1.85 4.24 -5.16
N PHE A 296 -1.53 2.97 -5.46
CA PHE A 296 -0.21 2.54 -5.93
C PHE A 296 -0.37 1.92 -7.32
N GLN A 297 0.18 2.57 -8.35
CA GLN A 297 -0.02 2.22 -9.75
C GLN A 297 1.31 1.83 -10.39
N CYS A 298 1.44 0.59 -10.87
CA CYS A 298 2.67 0.09 -11.49
C CYS A 298 2.38 -0.64 -12.81
N SER A 299 3.20 -0.42 -13.83
CA SER A 299 3.26 -1.21 -15.06
C SER A 299 4.71 -1.43 -15.48
N PHE A 300 5.09 -2.66 -15.84
CA PHE A 300 6.46 -3.03 -16.22
C PHE A 300 7.54 -2.58 -15.20
N VAL A 301 7.27 -2.87 -13.93
CA VAL A 301 8.16 -2.53 -12.80
C VAL A 301 8.60 -3.82 -12.12
N GLN A 302 9.90 -3.90 -11.83
CA GLN A 302 10.53 -4.97 -11.06
C GLN A 302 11.31 -4.35 -9.91
N GLY A 303 11.19 -4.92 -8.73
CA GLY A 303 11.78 -4.32 -7.53
C GLY A 303 11.34 -5.02 -6.27
N GLN A 304 11.67 -4.42 -5.15
CA GLN A 304 11.44 -4.96 -3.82
C GLN A 304 10.91 -3.91 -2.85
N VAL A 305 10.25 -4.38 -1.81
CA VAL A 305 9.77 -3.60 -0.68
C VAL A 305 10.42 -4.17 0.57
N ILE A 306 10.99 -3.32 1.40
CA ILE A 306 11.64 -3.69 2.66
C ILE A 306 10.93 -2.91 3.77
N GLY A 307 10.62 -3.57 4.89
CA GLY A 307 10.01 -2.90 6.06
C GLY A 307 8.58 -2.43 5.79
N TYR A 308 8.16 -1.36 6.48
CA TYR A 308 6.78 -0.89 6.42
C TYR A 308 6.54 0.04 5.22
N VAL A 309 5.59 -0.31 4.34
CA VAL A 309 5.15 0.56 3.24
C VAL A 309 3.63 0.73 3.21
N PHE A 310 3.19 1.99 3.31
CA PHE A 310 1.81 2.41 3.19
C PHE A 310 1.66 3.56 2.17
N PRO A 311 0.67 3.51 1.26
CA PRO A 311 -0.30 2.43 1.05
C PRO A 311 0.31 1.16 0.44
N VAL A 312 -0.47 0.07 0.46
CA VAL A 312 -0.04 -1.26 -0.01
C VAL A 312 0.60 -1.18 -1.42
N PRO A 313 1.84 -1.68 -1.60
CA PRO A 313 2.55 -1.71 -2.87
C PRO A 313 1.87 -2.54 -3.97
N CYS A 314 2.36 -2.38 -5.20
CA CYS A 314 1.94 -3.19 -6.34
C CYS A 314 2.37 -4.67 -6.18
N LYS A 315 1.55 -5.60 -6.68
CA LYS A 315 1.79 -7.05 -6.63
C LYS A 315 3.09 -7.55 -7.28
N ASN A 316 3.67 -6.75 -8.17
CA ASN A 316 4.85 -7.12 -8.96
C ASN A 316 6.17 -6.78 -8.25
N LEU A 317 6.12 -6.33 -7.00
CA LEU A 317 7.29 -6.01 -6.18
C LEU A 317 7.45 -7.11 -5.12
N ASP A 318 8.66 -7.66 -5.02
CA ASP A 318 9.00 -8.69 -4.05
C ASP A 318 8.99 -8.08 -2.64
N LEU A 319 8.33 -8.74 -1.68
CA LEU A 319 8.21 -8.22 -0.31
C LEU A 319 9.27 -8.87 0.59
N TYR A 320 9.98 -8.06 1.36
CA TYR A 320 11.00 -8.49 2.32
C TYR A 320 10.76 -7.85 3.69
N ASN A 321 11.04 -8.58 4.77
CA ASN A 321 11.02 -8.03 6.12
C ASN A 321 12.26 -7.15 6.40
N GLU A 322 12.34 -6.52 7.58
CA GLU A 322 13.48 -5.66 7.97
C GLU A 322 14.83 -6.43 8.02
N ARG A 323 14.80 -7.76 8.15
CA ARG A 323 15.98 -8.65 8.10
C ARG A 323 16.37 -9.07 6.68
N ARG A 324 15.69 -8.53 5.65
CA ARG A 324 15.83 -8.90 4.22
C ARG A 324 15.55 -10.37 3.92
N GLU A 325 14.72 -11.01 4.74
CA GLU A 325 14.16 -12.32 4.41
C GLU A 325 12.91 -12.10 3.56
N MET A 326 12.76 -12.88 2.48
CA MET A 326 11.57 -12.78 1.63
C MET A 326 10.33 -13.06 2.48
N GLN A 327 9.42 -12.10 2.54
CA GLN A 327 8.07 -12.35 3.02
C GLN A 327 7.31 -13.06 1.91
N LEU A 328 7.28 -14.40 1.96
CA LEU A 328 6.29 -15.18 1.24
C LEU A 328 4.90 -14.85 1.81
N PHE A 329 4.27 -13.79 1.30
CA PHE A 329 2.84 -13.65 1.42
C PHE A 329 2.21 -14.57 0.37
N PHE A 330 1.69 -15.72 0.81
CA PHE A 330 0.72 -16.49 0.03
C PHE A 330 -0.54 -15.66 -0.15
N TYR A 331 -0.54 -14.86 -1.21
CA TYR A 331 -1.74 -14.18 -1.67
C TYR A 331 -2.65 -15.25 -2.29
N VAL A 332 -3.63 -15.75 -1.53
CA VAL A 332 -4.72 -16.56 -2.10
C VAL A 332 -5.44 -15.66 -3.11
N ARG A 333 -5.16 -15.87 -4.39
CA ARG A 333 -5.80 -15.20 -5.50
C ARG A 333 -7.13 -15.91 -5.74
N PHE A 334 -8.24 -15.34 -5.26
CA PHE A 334 -9.53 -15.57 -5.92
C PHE A 334 -9.41 -14.99 -7.34
N GLY A 335 -9.15 -15.86 -8.31
CA GLY A 335 -9.13 -15.51 -9.71
C GLY A 335 -10.55 -15.15 -10.17
N TYR A 336 -10.74 -13.89 -10.59
CA TYR A 336 -11.73 -13.61 -11.61
C TYR A 336 -11.24 -14.30 -12.90
N LEU A 337 -11.82 -15.46 -13.22
CA LEU A 337 -11.78 -15.96 -14.59
C LEU A 337 -12.62 -15.02 -15.45
N THR A 338 -11.98 -14.10 -16.15
CA THR A 338 -12.51 -13.61 -17.42
C THR A 338 -12.47 -14.79 -18.40
N LEU A 339 -13.65 -15.38 -18.64
CA LEU A 339 -13.91 -16.24 -19.80
C LEU A 339 -13.46 -15.50 -21.07
N SER A 340 -12.30 -15.86 -21.61
CA SER A 340 -11.91 -15.48 -22.96
C SER A 340 -12.77 -16.27 -23.94
N LYS A 341 -13.51 -15.52 -24.76
CA LYS A 341 -14.21 -15.92 -25.98
C LYS A 341 -13.67 -17.19 -26.63
N GLY A 342 -14.43 -18.28 -26.58
CA GLY A 342 -14.07 -19.49 -27.30
C GLY A 342 -15.00 -20.68 -27.14
N LEU A 343 -16.29 -20.51 -26.84
CA LEU A 343 -17.32 -21.56 -26.95
C LEU A 343 -18.71 -20.91 -26.82
N ARG A 344 -19.13 -20.17 -27.87
CA ARG A 344 -20.56 -19.98 -28.15
C ARG A 344 -20.96 -21.14 -29.03
N ASN A 345 -21.68 -22.09 -28.46
CA ASN A 345 -22.95 -22.62 -28.99
C ASN A 345 -23.37 -23.79 -28.10
N ASN A 346 -24.66 -23.78 -27.73
CA ASN A 346 -25.39 -24.76 -26.93
C ASN A 346 -25.23 -24.63 -25.41
N VAL A 347 -25.91 -23.64 -24.80
CA VAL A 347 -26.97 -23.85 -23.80
C VAL A 347 -27.77 -22.54 -23.74
N SER A 348 -28.84 -22.46 -24.53
CA SER A 348 -29.85 -21.41 -24.43
C SER A 348 -31.13 -22.06 -23.90
N THR A 349 -31.39 -21.93 -22.61
CA THR A 349 -32.76 -21.79 -22.09
C THR A 349 -32.73 -21.41 -20.61
N ALA A 350 -33.52 -20.38 -20.28
CA ALA A 350 -33.93 -19.92 -18.95
C ALA A 350 -32.84 -19.28 -18.07
N ILE A 351 -32.85 -17.95 -18.00
CA ILE A 351 -33.05 -17.14 -16.77
C ILE A 351 -33.13 -15.67 -17.22
N GLN A 352 -34.35 -15.14 -17.24
CA GLN A 352 -34.62 -13.70 -17.19
C GLN A 352 -35.07 -13.38 -15.76
N GLY A 353 -34.43 -12.38 -15.12
CA GLY A 353 -35.10 -11.55 -14.10
C GLY A 353 -34.44 -11.40 -12.73
N LYS A 354 -33.76 -10.27 -12.55
CA LYS A 354 -33.68 -9.39 -11.35
C LYS A 354 -32.91 -9.86 -10.09
N THR A 355 -31.76 -9.20 -9.88
CA THR A 355 -31.01 -8.95 -8.63
C THR A 355 -31.75 -7.95 -7.69
N PRO A 356 -31.25 -7.51 -6.50
CA PRO A 356 -29.96 -7.77 -5.80
C PRO A 356 -30.03 -7.96 -4.26
N CYS A 357 -28.97 -8.51 -3.62
CA CYS A 357 -28.38 -7.89 -2.41
C CYS A 357 -26.98 -8.48 -2.03
N PRO A 358 -25.97 -7.66 -1.69
CA PRO A 358 -24.59 -8.08 -1.39
C PRO A 358 -24.21 -7.83 0.09
N LEU A 359 -23.61 -8.79 0.82
CA LEU A 359 -22.89 -8.54 2.09
C LEU A 359 -22.29 -9.86 2.64
N SER A 360 -21.00 -10.11 2.42
CA SER A 360 -20.10 -10.87 3.32
C SER A 360 -18.77 -11.21 2.62
N CYS A 361 -17.83 -10.26 2.60
CA CYS A 361 -16.43 -10.57 2.29
C CYS A 361 -15.53 -9.47 2.83
N SER A 362 -15.26 -9.50 4.14
CA SER A 362 -14.26 -8.66 4.79
C SER A 362 -13.92 -9.25 6.16
N LEU A 363 -13.10 -10.31 6.21
CA LEU A 363 -12.48 -10.80 7.46
C LEU A 363 -11.38 -11.82 7.15
N ILE A 364 -10.27 -11.38 6.54
CA ILE A 364 -9.02 -12.14 6.53
C ILE A 364 -7.88 -11.13 6.52
N TYR A 365 -7.24 -10.88 7.66
CA TYR A 365 -5.81 -10.55 7.82
C TYR A 365 -5.50 -10.46 9.31
N GLY A 366 -4.67 -11.36 9.83
CA GLY A 366 -4.07 -11.26 11.17
C GLY A 366 -4.21 -12.51 12.04
N PHE A 367 -3.49 -13.59 11.72
CA PHE A 367 -3.18 -14.68 12.66
C PHE A 367 -1.85 -15.36 12.27
N ILE A 368 -0.93 -15.40 13.24
CA ILE A 368 0.30 -16.18 13.51
C ILE A 368 1.00 -15.25 14.53
N GLU A 369 1.25 -15.54 15.81
CA GLU A 369 1.43 -16.76 16.58
C GLU A 369 1.18 -16.39 18.07
N GLY A 370 0.70 -17.34 18.87
CA GLY A 370 0.62 -17.21 20.32
C GLY A 370 1.77 -17.96 20.97
N GLU A 371 2.32 -17.35 22.02
CA GLU A 371 3.32 -17.86 22.96
C GLU A 371 4.78 -17.87 22.47
N HIS A 372 5.45 -16.71 22.53
CA HIS A 372 6.76 -16.53 23.18
C HIS A 372 7.02 -15.02 23.35
N HIS A 373 7.42 -14.61 24.55
CA HIS A 373 7.76 -13.23 24.89
C HIS A 373 8.92 -12.71 24.01
N ILE A 374 8.69 -11.68 23.21
CA ILE A 374 9.74 -10.76 22.74
C ILE A 374 9.22 -9.34 22.86
N PHE A 375 9.81 -8.60 23.79
CA PHE A 375 9.66 -7.16 23.98
C PHE A 375 10.11 -6.38 22.73
N PHE A 376 9.46 -5.26 22.43
CA PHE A 376 10.16 -4.04 22.05
C PHE A 376 9.64 -2.90 22.93
N GLU A 377 10.56 -2.33 23.71
CA GLU A 377 10.34 -1.22 24.63
C GLU A 377 9.84 0.02 23.89
N GLY A 378 8.93 0.75 24.55
CA GLY A 378 8.52 2.08 24.15
C GLY A 378 9.68 3.06 24.28
N GLY A 379 10.03 3.71 23.17
CA GLY A 379 10.76 4.97 23.21
C GLY A 379 9.79 6.11 23.47
N GLU A 380 9.86 6.67 24.68
CA GLU A 380 9.14 7.87 25.09
C GLU A 380 9.44 9.06 24.17
N ASN A 381 8.36 9.66 23.65
CA ASN A 381 8.18 11.04 23.16
C ASN A 381 7.37 11.09 21.85
N GLN A 382 6.10 10.64 21.91
CA GLN A 382 5.06 11.12 21.01
C GLN A 382 4.19 12.14 21.76
N PRO A 383 4.07 13.38 21.27
CA PRO A 383 3.12 14.34 21.85
C PRO A 383 1.69 13.85 21.61
N GLN A 384 0.89 13.95 22.68
CA GLN A 384 -0.51 13.57 22.78
C GLN A 384 -1.33 14.00 21.55
N LEU A 385 -1.70 13.02 20.71
CA LEU A 385 -2.71 13.17 19.68
C LEU A 385 -3.98 12.46 20.16
N THR A 386 -4.86 13.23 20.78
CA THR A 386 -6.32 13.04 20.94
C THR A 386 -6.85 11.60 20.85
N GLU A 387 -7.04 10.99 22.03
CA GLU A 387 -8.03 9.96 22.40
C GLU A 387 -8.71 9.21 21.23
N LYS A 388 -8.01 8.21 20.68
CA LYS A 388 -8.59 7.20 19.76
C LYS A 388 -9.51 6.25 20.53
N ALA A 389 -10.68 5.95 19.96
CA ALA A 389 -11.69 5.03 20.50
C ALA A 389 -11.27 3.53 20.59
N CYS A 390 -10.04 3.17 20.21
CA CYS A 390 -9.41 1.87 20.49
C CYS A 390 -8.43 2.03 21.66
N ASN A 391 -8.96 1.98 22.88
CA ASN A 391 -8.21 2.15 24.13
C ASN A 391 -7.92 0.81 24.83
N SER A 392 -7.85 -0.32 24.09
CA SER A 392 -7.63 -1.67 24.66
C SER A 392 -8.68 -2.09 25.70
N SER A 393 -9.87 -1.45 25.70
CA SER A 393 -10.94 -1.74 26.66
C SER A 393 -11.84 -2.91 26.25
N LEU A 394 -11.83 -3.29 24.97
CA LEU A 394 -12.67 -4.37 24.44
C LEU A 394 -11.94 -5.73 24.50
N PRO A 395 -12.66 -6.85 24.76
CA PRO A 395 -12.07 -8.18 24.76
C PRO A 395 -11.44 -8.55 23.41
N GLY A 396 -10.14 -8.81 23.39
CA GLY A 396 -9.41 -9.18 22.17
C GLY A 396 -9.05 -8.00 21.25
N ASP A 397 -9.10 -6.76 21.76
CA ASP A 397 -8.60 -5.56 21.09
C ASP A 397 -7.07 -5.48 21.21
N PHE A 398 -6.38 -5.44 20.07
CA PHE A 398 -4.93 -5.26 19.96
C PHE A 398 -4.56 -3.94 19.29
N GLY A 399 -5.52 -3.01 19.12
CA GLY A 399 -5.33 -1.76 18.38
C GLY A 399 -5.17 -1.95 16.87
N PHE A 400 -5.56 -3.13 16.36
CA PHE A 400 -5.44 -3.51 14.95
C PHE A 400 -6.75 -3.24 14.20
N ASP A 401 -6.85 -2.04 13.60
CA ASP A 401 -7.97 -1.66 12.72
C ASP A 401 -7.43 -1.04 11.41
N PRO A 402 -6.91 -1.87 10.48
CA PRO A 402 -6.30 -1.40 9.23
C PRO A 402 -7.32 -0.80 8.25
N LEU A 403 -8.61 -1.06 8.44
CA LEU A 403 -9.70 -0.58 7.58
C LEU A 403 -10.43 0.64 8.16
N GLY A 404 -10.15 1.01 9.42
CA GLY A 404 -10.72 2.16 10.10
C GLY A 404 -12.20 1.98 10.43
N PHE A 405 -12.68 0.75 10.61
CA PHE A 405 -14.08 0.46 10.93
C PHE A 405 -14.44 0.77 12.39
N GLY A 406 -13.44 0.92 13.26
CA GLY A 406 -13.56 1.26 14.67
C GLY A 406 -13.41 2.76 14.97
N SER A 407 -13.38 3.63 13.96
CA SER A 407 -13.21 5.08 14.17
C SER A 407 -14.41 5.75 14.83
N GLU A 408 -15.61 5.16 14.68
CA GLU A 408 -16.86 5.66 15.26
C GLU A 408 -17.34 4.73 16.38
N PRO A 409 -17.63 5.24 17.60
CA PRO A 409 -17.98 4.41 18.75
C PRO A 409 -19.23 3.55 18.55
N GLU A 410 -20.21 4.02 17.79
CA GLU A 410 -21.46 3.31 17.53
C GLU A 410 -21.25 2.14 16.56
N SER A 411 -20.51 2.38 15.48
CA SER A 411 -20.11 1.37 14.50
C SER A 411 -19.24 0.28 15.13
N LEU A 412 -18.30 0.66 16.01
CA LEU A 412 -17.45 -0.29 16.75
C LEU A 412 -18.26 -1.24 17.63
N ARG A 413 -19.28 -0.73 18.34
CA ARG A 413 -20.18 -1.55 19.17
C ARG A 413 -20.95 -2.57 18.34
N TRP A 414 -21.43 -2.16 17.16
CA TRP A 414 -22.13 -3.06 16.25
C TRP A 414 -21.20 -4.15 15.68
N PHE A 415 -20.00 -3.79 15.23
CA PHE A 415 -19.05 -4.75 14.68
C PHE A 415 -18.54 -5.75 15.71
N ALA A 416 -18.33 -5.32 16.95
CA ALA A 416 -17.99 -6.23 18.06
C ALA A 416 -19.10 -7.27 18.31
N GLN A 417 -20.37 -6.84 18.27
CA GLN A 417 -21.52 -7.76 18.40
C GLN A 417 -21.65 -8.71 17.20
N ALA A 418 -21.42 -8.20 15.98
CA ALA A 418 -21.44 -9.02 14.78
C ALA A 418 -20.33 -10.08 14.82
N GLU A 419 -19.11 -9.71 15.22
CA GLU A 419 -17.99 -10.63 15.37
C GLU A 419 -18.29 -11.75 16.38
N LEU A 420 -18.85 -11.40 17.54
CA LEU A 420 -19.24 -12.36 18.56
C LEU A 420 -20.23 -13.40 18.01
N MET A 421 -21.25 -12.96 17.27
CA MET A 421 -22.26 -13.85 16.70
C MET A 421 -21.66 -14.76 15.62
N HIS A 422 -20.91 -14.21 14.67
CA HIS A 422 -20.27 -15.01 13.61
C HIS A 422 -19.28 -16.02 14.20
N GLY A 423 -18.50 -15.62 15.22
CA GLY A 423 -17.60 -16.51 15.92
C GLY A 423 -18.31 -17.70 16.58
N ARG A 424 -19.44 -17.47 17.26
CA ARG A 424 -20.25 -18.55 17.87
C ARG A 424 -20.83 -19.51 16.83
N TRP A 425 -21.39 -18.98 15.75
CA TRP A 425 -21.91 -19.81 14.65
C TRP A 425 -20.81 -20.61 13.97
N ALA A 426 -19.63 -20.04 13.79
CA ALA A 426 -18.50 -20.75 13.23
C ALA A 426 -17.98 -21.85 14.15
N MET A 427 -17.96 -21.63 15.48
CA MET A 427 -17.61 -22.68 16.44
C MET A 427 -18.60 -23.84 16.39
N LEU A 428 -19.91 -23.55 16.33
CA LEU A 428 -20.95 -24.59 16.17
C LEU A 428 -20.83 -25.30 14.82
N ALA A 429 -20.55 -24.58 13.74
CA ALA A 429 -20.35 -25.16 12.41
C ALA A 429 -19.13 -26.09 12.37
N ALA A 430 -18.00 -25.66 12.95
CA ALA A 430 -16.79 -26.48 13.03
C ALA A 430 -17.04 -27.77 13.84
N ALA A 431 -17.74 -27.68 14.98
CA ALA A 431 -18.14 -28.86 15.75
C ALA A 431 -19.11 -29.76 14.97
N GLY A 432 -20.10 -29.17 14.28
CA GLY A 432 -21.07 -29.89 13.45
C GLY A 432 -20.48 -30.56 12.21
N ILE A 433 -19.32 -30.11 11.76
CA ILE A 433 -18.56 -30.77 10.68
C ILE A 433 -17.71 -31.91 11.25
N LEU A 434 -16.91 -31.64 12.30
CA LEU A 434 -15.93 -32.59 12.81
C LEU A 434 -16.54 -33.74 13.61
N VAL A 435 -17.55 -33.47 14.46
CA VAL A 435 -18.11 -34.50 15.35
C VAL A 435 -18.77 -35.64 14.55
N PRO A 436 -19.64 -35.38 13.57
CA PRO A 436 -20.23 -36.46 12.77
C PRO A 436 -19.20 -37.24 11.95
N GLU A 437 -18.17 -36.57 11.42
CA GLU A 437 -17.10 -37.24 10.66
C GLU A 437 -16.25 -38.18 11.55
N VAL A 438 -15.98 -37.77 12.80
CA VAL A 438 -15.33 -38.62 13.80
C VAL A 438 -16.23 -39.80 14.19
N LEU A 439 -17.52 -39.56 14.47
CA LEU A 439 -18.48 -40.61 14.82
C LEU A 439 -18.67 -41.62 13.69
N HIS A 440 -18.67 -41.15 12.44
CA HIS A 440 -18.69 -42.00 11.25
C HIS A 440 -17.44 -42.90 11.20
N LYS A 441 -16.24 -42.33 11.38
CA LYS A 441 -14.98 -43.13 11.39
C LYS A 441 -14.90 -44.13 12.54
N TRP A 442 -15.55 -43.85 13.67
CA TRP A 442 -15.66 -44.80 14.79
C TRP A 442 -16.78 -45.84 14.59
N GLY A 443 -17.50 -45.81 13.46
CA GLY A 443 -18.54 -46.78 13.13
C GLY A 443 -19.86 -46.57 13.88
N PHE A 444 -20.06 -45.42 14.53
CA PHE A 444 -21.29 -45.10 15.25
C PHE A 444 -22.36 -44.44 14.34
N MET A 445 -22.01 -44.03 13.12
CA MET A 445 -22.93 -43.40 12.16
C MET A 445 -22.68 -43.89 10.73
N GLU A 446 -23.76 -44.06 9.96
CA GLU A 446 -23.70 -44.35 8.52
C GLU A 446 -23.07 -43.19 7.74
N GLU A 447 -22.45 -43.50 6.60
CA GLU A 447 -21.65 -42.63 5.72
C GLU A 447 -22.12 -41.17 5.77
N PHE A 448 -21.39 -40.28 6.46
CA PHE A 448 -21.75 -38.88 6.61
C PHE A 448 -20.66 -37.98 6.05
N SER A 449 -21.00 -37.25 5.00
CA SER A 449 -20.20 -36.16 4.43
C SER A 449 -20.98 -34.86 4.55
N TRP A 450 -20.47 -33.95 5.36
CA TRP A 450 -21.15 -32.68 5.68
C TRP A 450 -21.47 -31.84 4.43
N TYR A 451 -20.66 -31.95 3.37
CA TYR A 451 -20.82 -31.19 2.12
C TYR A 451 -21.80 -31.83 1.12
N THR A 452 -22.13 -33.13 1.25
CA THR A 452 -23.21 -33.77 0.47
C THR A 452 -24.49 -33.93 1.28
N ALA A 453 -24.52 -33.46 2.53
CA ALA A 453 -25.70 -33.53 3.38
C ALA A 453 -26.93 -32.87 2.73
N GLY A 454 -26.74 -31.81 1.93
CA GLY A 454 -27.80 -31.14 1.18
C GLY A 454 -28.40 -31.95 0.01
N GLU A 455 -27.78 -33.06 -0.39
CA GLU A 455 -28.31 -33.95 -1.43
C GLU A 455 -29.27 -35.00 -0.86
N ARG A 456 -29.38 -35.10 0.47
CA ARG A 456 -30.28 -36.06 1.12
C ARG A 456 -31.72 -35.60 1.05
N GLU A 457 -32.63 -36.55 0.88
CA GLU A 457 -34.05 -36.29 1.02
C GLU A 457 -34.40 -36.07 2.50
N TYR A 458 -34.92 -34.89 2.79
CA TYR A 458 -35.41 -34.51 4.12
C TYR A 458 -36.93 -34.70 4.21
N PHE A 459 -37.48 -34.58 5.41
CA PHE A 459 -38.92 -34.66 5.69
C PHE A 459 -39.75 -33.54 5.02
N ALA A 460 -39.10 -32.49 4.51
CA ALA A 460 -39.71 -31.36 3.83
C ALA A 460 -38.88 -30.96 2.61
N ASP A 461 -39.53 -30.33 1.63
CA ASP A 461 -38.84 -29.86 0.43
C ASP A 461 -37.83 -28.73 0.75
N PRO A 462 -36.76 -28.56 -0.04
CA PRO A 462 -35.71 -27.57 0.23
C PRO A 462 -36.23 -26.13 0.31
N TRP A 463 -37.30 -25.79 -0.40
CA TRP A 463 -37.88 -24.45 -0.38
C TRP A 463 -38.61 -24.18 0.94
N THR A 464 -39.39 -25.15 1.43
CA THR A 464 -40.01 -25.09 2.75
C THR A 464 -38.95 -24.95 3.85
N LEU A 465 -37.89 -25.78 3.81
CA LEU A 465 -36.79 -25.68 4.77
C LEU A 465 -36.11 -24.30 4.73
N PHE A 466 -35.85 -23.76 3.54
CA PHE A 466 -35.26 -22.44 3.35
C PHE A 466 -36.14 -21.32 3.92
N VAL A 467 -37.44 -21.32 3.60
CA VAL A 467 -38.38 -20.29 4.08
C VAL A 467 -38.56 -20.38 5.60
N THR A 468 -38.70 -21.58 6.15
CA THR A 468 -38.76 -21.79 7.60
C THR A 468 -37.49 -21.31 8.28
N GLN A 469 -36.31 -21.62 7.71
CA GLN A 469 -35.04 -21.14 8.23
C GLN A 469 -34.95 -19.60 8.19
N MET A 470 -35.33 -18.96 7.09
CA MET A 470 -35.34 -17.50 6.97
C MET A 470 -36.29 -16.85 7.99
N ALA A 471 -37.47 -17.44 8.22
CA ALA A 471 -38.41 -16.96 9.22
C ALA A 471 -37.88 -17.09 10.66
N LEU A 472 -37.31 -18.25 11.02
CA LEU A 472 -36.74 -18.48 12.34
C LEU A 472 -35.50 -17.61 12.60
N MET A 473 -34.59 -17.53 11.63
CA MET A 473 -33.39 -16.69 11.73
C MET A 473 -33.75 -15.21 11.77
N GLY A 474 -34.72 -14.78 10.96
CA GLY A 474 -35.25 -13.41 11.00
C GLY A 474 -35.88 -13.05 12.34
N TRP A 475 -36.62 -13.99 12.96
CA TRP A 475 -37.17 -13.81 14.30
C TRP A 475 -36.07 -13.66 15.36
N VAL A 476 -35.07 -14.56 15.36
CA VAL A 476 -33.95 -14.53 16.31
C VAL A 476 -33.13 -13.25 16.14
N GLU A 477 -32.81 -12.88 14.90
CA GLU A 477 -32.04 -11.67 14.59
C GLU A 477 -32.81 -10.40 14.93
N GLY A 478 -34.13 -10.37 14.69
CA GLY A 478 -35.00 -9.28 15.11
C GLY A 478 -34.99 -9.09 16.63
N ARG A 479 -35.03 -10.18 17.41
CA ARG A 479 -34.90 -10.10 18.87
C ARG A 479 -33.51 -9.62 19.29
N ARG A 480 -32.44 -10.09 18.67
CA ARG A 480 -31.08 -9.60 18.93
C ARG A 480 -30.95 -8.09 18.65
N TRP A 481 -31.54 -7.62 17.56
CA TRP A 481 -31.58 -6.20 17.20
C TRP A 481 -32.32 -5.35 18.25
N MET A 482 -33.46 -5.84 18.75
CA MET A 482 -34.21 -5.17 19.81
C MET A 482 -33.42 -5.07 21.13
N ASP A 483 -32.69 -6.12 21.49
CA ASP A 483 -31.81 -6.12 22.67
C ASP A 483 -30.60 -5.19 22.49
N TYR A 484 -30.08 -5.05 21.26
CA TYR A 484 -29.02 -4.09 20.94
C TYR A 484 -29.48 -2.62 21.12
N LEU A 485 -30.71 -2.30 20.70
CA LEU A 485 -31.28 -0.96 20.86
C LEU A 485 -31.69 -0.65 22.31
N ASN A 486 -32.27 -1.63 23.00
CA ASN A 486 -32.71 -1.51 24.39
C ASN A 486 -32.18 -2.71 25.20
N PRO A 487 -30.98 -2.59 25.82
CA PRO A 487 -30.36 -3.69 26.56
C PRO A 487 -31.27 -4.24 27.66
N GLY A 488 -31.52 -5.56 27.64
CA GLY A 488 -32.39 -6.24 28.61
C GLY A 488 -33.88 -6.27 28.22
N SER A 489 -34.25 -5.74 27.05
CA SER A 489 -35.64 -5.80 26.55
C SER A 489 -36.09 -7.20 26.12
N VAL A 490 -35.15 -8.13 25.99
CA VAL A 490 -35.39 -9.51 25.54
C VAL A 490 -35.10 -10.54 26.64
N ASP A 491 -34.89 -10.08 27.89
CA ASP A 491 -34.62 -10.96 29.03
C ASP A 491 -35.75 -11.99 29.24
N ILE A 492 -35.39 -13.26 29.35
CA ILE A 492 -36.29 -14.42 29.51
C ILE A 492 -36.24 -14.94 30.97
N GLU A 493 -35.52 -14.26 31.87
CA GLU A 493 -35.34 -14.72 33.24
C GLU A 493 -36.60 -14.59 34.12
N PRO A 494 -37.07 -15.68 34.76
CA PRO A 494 -38.08 -15.59 35.81
C PRO A 494 -37.53 -14.81 37.02
N ARG A 495 -38.29 -13.83 37.52
CA ARG A 495 -37.90 -13.07 38.73
C ARG A 495 -38.06 -13.96 39.97
N PHE A 496 -36.95 -14.30 40.62
CA PHE A 496 -36.94 -15.03 41.89
C PHE A 496 -36.66 -14.09 43.07
N PRO A 497 -37.39 -14.20 44.21
CA PRO A 497 -37.27 -13.26 45.34
C PRO A 497 -35.88 -13.20 46.00
N ASN A 498 -35.05 -14.25 45.87
CA ASN A 498 -33.72 -14.34 46.49
C ASN A 498 -32.56 -14.30 45.50
N ARG A 499 -32.79 -13.94 44.22
CA ARG A 499 -31.73 -13.87 43.20
C ARG A 499 -31.89 -12.61 42.37
N LYS A 500 -30.91 -11.71 42.42
CA LYS A 500 -30.88 -10.53 41.55
C LYS A 500 -30.57 -10.98 40.11
N ASN A 501 -31.35 -10.47 39.16
CA ASN A 501 -31.05 -10.63 37.74
C ASN A 501 -29.69 -9.96 37.44
N PRO A 502 -28.91 -10.52 36.50
CA PRO A 502 -27.65 -9.93 36.08
C PRO A 502 -27.87 -8.53 35.46
N THR A 503 -26.83 -7.69 35.47
CA THR A 503 -26.84 -6.44 34.72
C THR A 503 -26.97 -6.74 33.23
N PRO A 504 -27.90 -6.10 32.50
CA PRO A 504 -28.05 -6.33 31.07
C PRO A 504 -26.75 -6.02 30.32
N ASP A 505 -26.22 -7.01 29.62
CA ASP A 505 -25.06 -6.85 28.74
C ASP A 505 -25.38 -7.47 27.37
N VAL A 506 -25.26 -6.67 26.33
CA VAL A 506 -25.71 -7.02 24.98
C VAL A 506 -24.85 -8.17 24.46
N GLY A 507 -25.48 -9.25 24.00
CA GLY A 507 -24.80 -10.46 23.49
C GLY A 507 -24.32 -11.45 24.58
N TYR A 508 -24.43 -11.07 25.85
CA TYR A 508 -24.15 -11.91 27.02
C TYR A 508 -25.40 -12.02 27.89
N PRO A 509 -26.44 -12.75 27.42
CA PRO A 509 -27.59 -13.05 28.26
C PRO A 509 -27.07 -13.89 29.43
N GLY A 510 -26.97 -13.29 30.61
CA GLY A 510 -26.61 -14.01 31.81
C GLY A 510 -27.73 -14.99 32.22
N GLY A 511 -27.74 -15.35 33.50
CA GLY A 511 -28.92 -15.99 34.06
C GLY A 511 -28.89 -17.50 34.13
N LEU A 512 -30.04 -18.07 34.52
CA LEU A 512 -30.17 -19.48 34.83
C LEU A 512 -29.93 -20.39 33.60
N TRP A 513 -30.36 -19.95 32.42
CA TRP A 513 -30.39 -20.78 31.21
C TRP A 513 -29.10 -20.75 30.40
N PHE A 514 -28.38 -19.62 30.41
CA PHE A 514 -27.21 -19.38 29.56
C PHE A 514 -25.90 -19.22 30.34
N ASP A 515 -25.95 -19.20 31.69
CA ASP A 515 -24.79 -19.18 32.58
C ASP A 515 -24.94 -20.20 33.72
N TRP A 516 -25.06 -21.50 33.35
CA TRP A 516 -25.28 -22.60 34.31
C TRP A 516 -24.18 -22.69 35.39
N GLY A 517 -22.97 -22.23 35.07
CA GLY A 517 -21.78 -22.28 35.92
C GLY A 517 -21.52 -21.00 36.73
N ASN A 518 -22.38 -19.98 36.63
CA ASN A 518 -22.15 -18.62 37.17
C ASN A 518 -20.81 -18.00 36.72
N TRP A 519 -20.30 -18.36 35.53
CA TRP A 519 -19.03 -17.85 34.99
C TRP A 519 -19.13 -16.41 34.51
N GLY A 520 -20.35 -15.92 34.26
CA GLY A 520 -20.65 -14.52 33.99
C GLY A 520 -20.87 -13.67 35.26
N ARG A 521 -20.78 -14.26 36.46
CA ARG A 521 -20.99 -13.58 37.75
C ARG A 521 -19.68 -13.52 38.53
N GLY A 522 -19.08 -12.34 38.64
CA GLY A 522 -17.81 -12.17 39.34
C GLY A 522 -17.24 -10.77 39.19
N SER A 523 -16.00 -10.57 39.64
CA SER A 523 -15.29 -9.32 39.38
C SER A 523 -15.11 -9.12 37.85
N PRO A 524 -14.93 -7.88 37.35
CA PRO A 524 -14.83 -7.61 35.91
C PRO A 524 -13.68 -8.34 35.21
N GLU A 525 -12.61 -8.67 35.93
CA GLU A 525 -11.36 -9.18 35.37
C GLU A 525 -11.44 -10.64 34.89
N PRO A 526 -11.95 -11.62 35.67
CA PRO A 526 -12.16 -12.99 35.20
C PRO A 526 -13.13 -13.08 34.01
N VAL A 527 -14.17 -12.24 33.99
CA VAL A 527 -15.17 -12.21 32.92
C VAL A 527 -14.53 -11.72 31.61
N MET A 528 -13.70 -10.68 31.66
CA MET A 528 -12.92 -10.19 30.51
C MET A 528 -12.01 -11.26 29.90
N VAL A 529 -11.38 -12.09 30.75
CA VAL A 529 -10.53 -13.21 30.29
C VAL A 529 -11.36 -14.24 29.53
N LEU A 530 -12.54 -14.62 30.04
CA LEU A 530 -13.43 -15.58 29.38
C LEU A 530 -13.95 -15.05 28.04
N ARG A 531 -14.35 -13.78 27.97
CA ARG A 531 -14.77 -13.12 26.72
C ARG A 531 -13.65 -13.09 25.68
N THR A 532 -12.43 -12.82 26.12
CA THR A 532 -11.25 -12.83 25.25
C THR A 532 -10.99 -14.22 24.68
N LYS A 533 -11.15 -15.28 25.50
CA LYS A 533 -11.03 -16.67 25.04
C LYS A 533 -12.10 -17.04 24.01
N GLU A 534 -13.33 -16.60 24.23
CA GLU A 534 -14.44 -16.81 23.31
C GLU A 534 -14.17 -16.19 21.93
N ILE A 535 -13.77 -14.92 21.87
CA ILE A 535 -13.46 -14.25 20.60
C ILE A 535 -12.27 -14.90 19.89
N LYS A 536 -11.22 -15.29 20.63
CA LYS A 536 -10.06 -15.99 20.06
C LYS A 536 -10.47 -17.32 19.41
N ASN A 537 -11.29 -18.12 20.09
CA ASN A 537 -11.79 -19.38 19.55
C ASN A 537 -12.79 -19.16 18.41
N GLY A 538 -13.62 -18.13 18.49
CA GLY A 538 -14.55 -17.74 17.42
C GLY A 538 -13.82 -17.35 16.12
N ARG A 539 -12.77 -16.52 16.22
CA ARG A 539 -11.93 -16.15 15.08
C ARG A 539 -11.23 -17.36 14.45
N LEU A 540 -10.68 -18.25 15.27
CA LEU A 540 -10.08 -19.50 14.81
C LEU A 540 -11.11 -20.38 14.08
N ALA A 541 -12.31 -20.51 14.63
CA ALA A 541 -13.37 -21.31 14.02
C ALA A 541 -13.87 -20.73 12.69
N MET A 542 -13.95 -19.41 12.56
CA MET A 542 -14.30 -18.75 11.28
C MET A 542 -13.28 -19.12 10.19
N LEU A 543 -11.98 -19.12 10.52
CA LEU A 543 -10.93 -19.55 9.59
C LEU A 543 -11.01 -21.05 9.28
N ALA A 544 -11.25 -21.88 10.31
CA ALA A 544 -11.36 -23.33 10.15
C ALA A 544 -12.53 -23.70 9.21
N PHE A 545 -13.70 -23.08 9.37
CA PHE A 545 -14.86 -23.31 8.52
C PHE A 545 -14.59 -23.01 7.04
N VAL A 546 -13.95 -21.86 6.76
CA VAL A 546 -13.52 -21.52 5.39
C VAL A 546 -12.55 -22.56 4.85
N GLY A 547 -11.58 -23.00 5.66
CA GLY A 547 -10.66 -24.07 5.31
C GLY A 547 -11.37 -25.39 4.96
N PHE A 548 -12.33 -25.83 5.79
CA PHE A 548 -13.12 -27.04 5.54
C PHE A 548 -13.88 -26.96 4.23
N TRP A 549 -14.51 -25.82 3.94
CA TRP A 549 -15.23 -25.60 2.70
C TRP A 549 -14.33 -25.65 1.47
N PHE A 550 -13.18 -24.97 1.51
CA PHE A 550 -12.20 -25.05 0.43
C PHE A 550 -11.69 -26.48 0.23
N GLN A 551 -11.38 -27.20 1.30
CA GLN A 551 -10.93 -28.59 1.21
C GLN A 551 -11.99 -29.47 0.54
N ALA A 552 -13.25 -29.38 0.97
CA ALA A 552 -14.33 -30.20 0.43
C ALA A 552 -14.58 -29.95 -1.07
N VAL A 553 -14.57 -28.68 -1.50
CA VAL A 553 -14.79 -28.31 -2.91
C VAL A 553 -13.72 -28.87 -3.84
N TYR A 554 -12.46 -28.86 -3.41
CA TYR A 554 -11.33 -29.23 -4.28
C TYR A 554 -10.94 -30.70 -4.19
N THR A 555 -11.10 -31.32 -3.01
CA THR A 555 -10.67 -32.72 -2.79
C THR A 555 -11.82 -33.71 -2.84
N GLY A 556 -13.07 -33.23 -2.67
CA GLY A 556 -14.23 -34.13 -2.49
C GLY A 556 -14.09 -35.01 -1.26
N GLN A 557 -13.30 -34.61 -0.26
CA GLN A 557 -13.06 -35.34 0.98
C GLN A 557 -13.29 -34.46 2.20
N GLY A 558 -13.54 -35.09 3.35
CA GLY A 558 -13.73 -34.40 4.62
C GLY A 558 -12.42 -33.80 5.17
N PRO A 559 -12.50 -32.81 6.07
CA PRO A 559 -11.33 -32.20 6.70
C PRO A 559 -10.42 -33.19 7.45
N LEU A 560 -10.95 -34.30 7.99
CA LEU A 560 -10.12 -35.28 8.71
C LEU A 560 -9.33 -36.17 7.75
N ASP A 561 -9.91 -36.56 6.62
CA ASP A 561 -9.20 -37.29 5.57
C ASP A 561 -8.11 -36.45 4.92
N ASN A 562 -8.40 -35.18 4.66
CA ASN A 562 -7.40 -34.22 4.18
C ASN A 562 -6.25 -34.02 5.16
N LEU A 563 -6.54 -34.03 6.47
CA LEU A 563 -5.50 -33.97 7.50
C LEU A 563 -4.62 -35.22 7.47
N LEU A 564 -5.22 -36.40 7.41
CA LEU A 564 -4.50 -37.66 7.38
C LEU A 564 -3.63 -37.79 6.13
N ALA A 565 -4.13 -37.36 4.97
CA ALA A 565 -3.37 -37.31 3.73
C ALA A 565 -2.16 -36.36 3.85
N HIS A 566 -2.36 -35.17 4.43
CA HIS A 566 -1.26 -34.23 4.68
C HIS A 566 -0.20 -34.78 5.64
N LEU A 567 -0.62 -35.44 6.72
CA LEU A 567 0.30 -36.05 7.68
C LEU A 567 1.09 -37.22 7.08
N ALA A 568 0.50 -37.94 6.13
CA ALA A 568 1.15 -39.04 5.43
C ALA A 568 2.17 -38.57 4.38
N ASP A 569 1.88 -37.48 3.67
CA ASP A 569 2.80 -36.88 2.69
C ASP A 569 2.71 -35.34 2.67
N PRO A 570 3.42 -34.65 3.60
CA PRO A 570 3.35 -33.19 3.71
C PRO A 570 3.91 -32.45 2.48
N GLY A 571 4.78 -33.11 1.71
CA GLY A 571 5.49 -32.53 0.56
C GLY A 571 4.58 -32.37 -0.66
N HIS A 572 3.65 -33.29 -0.87
CA HIS A 572 2.74 -33.30 -2.01
C HIS A 572 1.26 -33.08 -1.66
N CYS A 573 0.90 -33.18 -0.38
CA CYS A 573 -0.46 -32.97 0.09
C CYS A 573 -0.55 -31.65 0.85
N ASN A 574 -0.11 -30.55 0.25
CA ASN A 574 -0.16 -29.22 0.86
C ASN A 574 -0.94 -28.20 0.03
N ILE A 575 -1.14 -27.01 0.62
CA ILE A 575 -1.89 -25.91 0.02
C ILE A 575 -1.33 -25.42 -1.34
N PHE A 576 -0.11 -25.81 -1.74
CA PHE A 576 0.53 -25.42 -3.02
C PHE A 576 0.41 -26.47 -4.12
N SER A 577 -0.18 -27.63 -3.83
CA SER A 577 -0.22 -28.79 -4.75
C SER A 577 -1.30 -28.65 -5.83
N LEU A 578 -1.83 -27.44 -6.04
CA LEU A 578 -2.98 -27.11 -6.90
C LEU A 578 -2.65 -26.95 -8.40
N HIS A 579 -1.50 -27.42 -8.90
CA HIS A 579 -1.07 -27.05 -10.27
C HIS A 579 -1.24 -28.07 -11.40
N ASP A 580 -1.46 -29.36 -11.16
CA ASP A 580 -1.50 -30.33 -12.28
C ASP A 580 -2.57 -31.40 -12.10
N GLY A 581 -3.85 -31.06 -12.36
CA GLY A 581 -4.93 -31.98 -12.81
C GLY A 581 -5.16 -33.31 -12.06
N SER A 582 -4.49 -33.56 -10.95
CA SER A 582 -4.44 -34.79 -10.18
C SER A 582 -4.18 -34.42 -8.73
N MET A 583 -5.00 -34.99 -7.85
CA MET A 583 -5.13 -34.66 -6.43
C MET A 583 -3.78 -34.78 -5.68
N VAL A 584 -3.52 -33.96 -4.65
CA VAL A 584 -3.73 -34.28 -3.21
C VAL A 584 -3.72 -33.02 -2.31
N GLY A 585 -4.69 -32.97 -1.36
CA GLY A 585 -4.62 -32.49 0.04
C GLY A 585 -4.14 -31.07 0.41
N ALA A 586 -4.90 -30.36 1.24
CA ALA A 586 -4.41 -29.22 2.03
C ALA A 586 -4.61 -29.56 3.51
N GLY A 587 -3.56 -29.55 4.36
CA GLY A 587 -3.66 -29.98 5.76
C GLY A 587 -3.18 -28.97 6.81
N LEU A 588 -3.51 -27.69 6.68
CA LEU A 588 -3.15 -26.70 7.72
C LEU A 588 -4.30 -26.36 8.69
N SER A 589 -5.56 -26.43 8.25
CA SER A 589 -6.73 -26.07 9.08
C SER A 589 -7.04 -27.09 10.18
N ALA A 590 -6.93 -28.38 9.84
CA ALA A 590 -7.22 -29.46 10.78
C ALA A 590 -6.06 -29.71 11.77
N GLN A 591 -4.82 -29.37 11.41
CA GLN A 591 -3.65 -29.42 12.31
C GLN A 591 -3.77 -28.39 13.45
N LEU A 592 -4.18 -27.15 13.14
CA LEU A 592 -4.41 -26.11 14.15
C LEU A 592 -5.57 -26.46 15.11
N CYS A 593 -6.62 -27.12 14.63
CA CYS A 593 -7.71 -27.60 15.47
C CYS A 593 -7.33 -28.85 16.29
N ALA A 594 -6.57 -29.77 15.70
CA ALA A 594 -6.12 -31.00 16.37
C ALA A 594 -5.04 -30.73 17.42
N ASP A 595 -4.10 -29.81 17.17
CA ASP A 595 -3.06 -29.43 18.13
C ASP A 595 -3.65 -28.65 19.31
N LYS A 596 -4.68 -27.81 19.08
CA LYS A 596 -5.47 -27.19 20.16
C LYS A 596 -6.26 -28.22 20.98
N MET A 597 -6.89 -29.20 20.32
CA MET A 597 -7.57 -30.30 21.02
C MET A 597 -6.58 -31.19 21.78
N ARG A 598 -5.33 -31.35 21.31
CA ARG A 598 -4.24 -32.07 22.00
C ARG A 598 -3.76 -31.30 23.23
N GLU A 599 -3.64 -29.98 23.16
CA GLU A 599 -3.33 -29.12 24.31
C GLU A 599 -4.44 -29.14 25.37
N ASP A 600 -5.70 -29.05 24.97
CA ASP A 600 -6.83 -29.07 25.91
C ASP A 600 -7.05 -30.48 26.54
N THR A 601 -6.81 -31.57 25.80
CA THR A 601 -6.86 -32.93 26.36
C THR A 601 -5.65 -33.28 27.22
N THR A 602 -4.44 -32.80 26.92
CA THR A 602 -3.28 -32.96 27.81
C THR A 602 -3.37 -32.08 29.07
N GLY A 603 -4.03 -30.93 28.99
CA GLY A 603 -4.41 -30.12 30.15
C GLY A 603 -5.50 -30.78 31.03
N ALA A 604 -6.47 -31.46 30.42
CA ALA A 604 -7.51 -32.21 31.14
C ALA A 604 -6.99 -33.52 31.75
N LEU A 605 -6.11 -34.25 31.07
CA LEU A 605 -5.50 -35.50 31.57
C LEU A 605 -4.47 -35.24 32.68
N LYS A 606 -3.73 -34.12 32.65
CA LYS A 606 -2.86 -33.71 33.76
C LYS A 606 -3.64 -33.24 35.01
N LYS A 607 -4.91 -32.84 34.87
CA LYS A 607 -5.78 -32.54 36.02
C LYS A 607 -6.51 -33.77 36.56
N HIS A 608 -6.75 -34.79 35.73
CA HIS A 608 -7.32 -36.05 36.20
C HIS A 608 -6.30 -36.96 36.93
N SER A 609 -5.00 -36.92 36.58
CA SER A 609 -3.97 -37.68 37.31
C SER A 609 -3.69 -37.16 38.72
N VAL A 610 -4.11 -35.92 39.05
CA VAL A 610 -4.00 -35.35 40.40
C VAL A 610 -5.24 -35.64 41.25
N LEU A 611 -6.41 -35.88 40.65
CA LEU A 611 -7.63 -36.21 41.40
C LEU A 611 -7.73 -37.71 41.77
N THR A 612 -7.07 -38.61 41.04
CA THR A 612 -7.04 -40.06 41.38
C THR A 612 -5.94 -40.39 42.41
N ALA A 613 -5.00 -39.48 42.68
CA ALA A 613 -3.95 -39.67 43.70
C ALA A 613 -4.34 -39.15 45.10
N VAL A 614 -5.44 -38.39 45.23
CA VAL A 614 -5.91 -37.83 46.53
C VAL A 614 -7.05 -38.66 47.16
N LEU A 615 -7.65 -39.61 46.43
CA LEU A 615 -8.69 -40.52 46.96
C LEU A 615 -8.19 -41.96 47.25
N ARG A 616 -6.89 -42.13 47.47
CA ARG A 616 -6.30 -43.41 47.94
C ARG A 616 -5.44 -43.32 49.20
N ASN A 617 -5.47 -42.20 49.92
CA ASN A 617 -4.81 -42.08 51.22
C ASN A 617 -5.51 -41.05 52.14
N ARG A 618 -6.82 -41.20 52.32
CA ARG A 618 -7.57 -40.89 53.55
C ARG A 618 -8.98 -41.46 53.48
#